data_AF-A0A350KLM1-F1
#
_entry.id   AF-A0A350KLM1-F1
#
_cell.length_a   1.000
_cell.length_b   1.000
_cell.length_c   1.000
_cell.angle_alpha   90.00
_cell.angle_beta   90.00
_cell.angle_gamma   90.00
#
_symmetry.space_group_name_H-M   'P 1'
#
loop_
_entity.id
_entity.type
_entity.pdbx_description
1 polymer ?
#
loop_
_entity_poly.entity_id
_entity_poly.type
_entity_poly.pdbx_seq_one_letter_code
_entity_poly.pdbx_strand_id
1 'polypeptide(L)' 'MTQSRRMLVLRAVVEDYIRSQEPVGSTTLTKDHNLGVSSATVRNDMAALEDDGYLIQPHTSAG' A
#
# COMPACT_ATOMS: atom_id res chain seq x y z
N MET A 1 -14.59 -15.64 -3.81
CA MET A 1 -14.29 -14.81 -2.63
C MET A 1 -13.87 -13.44 -3.13
N THR A 2 -14.51 -12.37 -2.66
CA THR A 2 -14.03 -11.00 -2.91
C THR A 2 -12.76 -10.78 -2.11
N GLN A 3 -11.69 -10.29 -2.74
CA GLN A 3 -10.49 -9.89 -2.00
C GLN A 3 -10.82 -8.70 -1.08
N SER A 4 -10.25 -8.70 0.12
CA SER A 4 -10.38 -7.56 1.03
C SER A 4 -9.65 -6.34 0.47
N ARG A 5 -10.06 -5.13 0.89
CA ARG A 5 -9.39 -3.88 0.48
C ARG A 5 -7.89 -3.90 0.82
N ARG A 6 -7.52 -4.44 1.99
CA ARG A 6 -6.12 -4.68 2.37
C ARG A 6 -5.36 -5.53 1.36
N MET A 7 -5.96 -6.61 0.83
CA MET A 7 -5.32 -7.42 -0.22
C MET A 7 -5.17 -6.68 -1.55
N LEU A 8 -6.09 -5.76 -1.89
CA LEU A 8 -5.94 -4.90 -3.08
C LEU A 8 -4.80 -3.88 -2.87
N VAL A 9 -4.71 -3.27 -1.68
CA VAL A 9 -3.60 -2.37 -1.30
C VAL A 9 -2.26 -3.10 -1.33
N LEU A 10 -2.16 -4.28 -0.70
CA LEU A 10 -0.94 -5.10 -0.69
C LEU A 10 -0.49 -5.46 -2.11
N ARG A 11 -1.44 -5.88 -2.96
CA ARG A 11 -1.15 -6.19 -4.37
C ARG A 11 -0.60 -4.99 -5.12
N ALA A 12 -1.22 -3.82 -4.97
CA ALA A 12 -0.79 -2.58 -5.61
C ALA A 12 0.63 -2.16 -5.14
N VAL A 13 0.92 -2.26 -3.84
CA VAL A 13 2.27 -2.04 -3.28
C VAL A 13 3.31 -2.97 -3.94
N VAL A 14 3.01 -4.26 -4.06
CA VAL A 14 3.93 -5.23 -4.67
C VAL A 14 4.13 -4.97 -6.16
N GLU A 15 3.06 -4.64 -6.91
CA GLU A 15 3.14 -4.34 -8.35
C GLU A 15 3.97 -3.07 -8.63
N ASP A 16 3.82 -2.03 -7.81
CA ASP A 16 4.60 -0.79 -7.93
C ASP A 16 6.06 -1.01 -7.49
N TYR A 17 6.29 -1.67 -6.35
CA TYR A 17 7.64 -1.92 -5.83
C TYR A 17 8.49 -2.78 -6.79
N ILE A 18 7.90 -3.81 -7.43
CA ILE A 18 8.58 -4.61 -8.45
C ILE A 18 8.96 -3.75 -9.68
N ARG A 19 8.18 -2.72 -9.99
CA ARG A 19 8.39 -1.84 -11.15
C ARG A 19 9.41 -0.72 -10.87
N SER A 20 9.35 -0.09 -9.71
CA SER A 20 10.20 1.05 -9.34
C SER A 20 11.49 0.64 -8.63
N GLN A 21 11.46 -0.45 -7.85
CA GLN A 21 12.45 -0.80 -6.83
C GLN A 21 12.57 0.26 -5.71
N GLU A 22 11.57 1.14 -5.57
CA GLU A 22 11.52 2.24 -4.60
C GLU A 22 10.34 2.06 -3.63
N PRO A 23 10.44 2.56 -2.37
CA PRO A 23 9.33 2.55 -1.41
C PRO A 23 8.03 3.16 -1.98
N VAL A 24 6.90 2.48 -1.78
CA VAL A 24 5.63 2.84 -2.39
C VAL A 24 4.72 3.52 -1.37
N GLY A 25 4.52 4.83 -1.50
CA GLY A 25 3.67 5.60 -0.60
C GLY A 25 2.17 5.56 -0.97
N SER A 26 1.33 5.64 0.06
CA SER A 26 -0.15 5.65 -0.07
C SER A 26 -0.74 6.62 -1.10
N THR A 27 -0.12 7.79 -1.30
CA THR A 27 -0.55 8.78 -2.32
C THR A 27 -0.39 8.25 -3.76
N THR A 28 0.70 7.55 -4.06
CA THR A 28 0.98 6.95 -5.38
C THR A 28 -0.08 5.88 -5.67
N LEU A 29 -0.28 4.95 -4.73
CA LEU A 29 -1.30 3.91 -4.82
C LEU A 29 -2.70 4.45 -5.12
N THR A 30 -3.11 5.55 -4.47
CA THR A 30 -4.44 6.15 -4.73
C THR A 30 -4.56 6.82 -6.10
N LYS A 31 -3.46 7.28 -6.70
CA LYS A 31 -3.47 7.87 -8.04
C LYS A 31 -3.49 6.79 -9.12
N ASP A 32 -2.69 5.73 -8.93
CA ASP A 32 -2.34 4.83 -10.02
C ASP A 32 -3.20 3.55 -10.04
N HIS A 33 -3.74 3.12 -8.88
CA HIS A 33 -4.51 1.86 -8.75
C HIS A 33 -6.02 2.02 -8.52
N ASN A 34 -6.55 3.26 -8.58
CA ASN A 34 -7.98 3.59 -8.43
C ASN A 34 -8.69 2.82 -7.29
N LEU A 35 -8.11 2.85 -6.09
CA LEU A 35 -8.53 2.02 -4.95
C LEU A 35 -9.89 2.43 -4.33
N GLY A 36 -10.57 3.45 -4.86
CA GLY A 36 -11.88 3.91 -4.40
C GLY A 36 -11.91 4.54 -3.00
N VAL A 37 -10.74 4.82 -2.40
CA VAL A 37 -10.59 5.34 -1.04
C VAL A 37 -9.50 6.42 -0.97
N SER A 38 -9.50 7.22 0.11
CA SER A 38 -8.51 8.29 0.33
C SER A 38 -7.11 7.74 0.63
N SER A 39 -6.07 8.55 0.42
CA SER A 39 -4.68 8.17 0.74
C SER A 39 -4.49 7.90 2.23
N ALA A 40 -5.19 8.62 3.12
CA ALA A 40 -5.22 8.31 4.55
C ALA A 40 -5.82 6.92 4.84
N THR A 41 -6.87 6.54 4.11
CA THR A 41 -7.51 5.22 4.21
C THR A 41 -6.63 4.09 3.68
N VAL A 42 -5.78 4.37 2.68
CA VAL A 42 -4.73 3.44 2.20
C VAL A 42 -3.58 3.35 3.20
N ARG A 43 -3.10 4.47 3.76
CA ARG A 43 -2.05 4.50 4.77
C ARG A 43 -2.42 3.66 6.01
N ASN A 44 -3.68 3.73 6.45
CA ASN A 44 -4.17 2.91 7.55
C ASN A 44 -4.20 1.41 7.20
N ASP A 45 -4.50 1.04 5.95
CA ASP A 45 -4.42 -0.36 5.50
C ASP A 45 -2.97 -0.84 5.37
N MET A 46 -2.05 0.02 4.93
CA MET A 46 -0.61 -0.28 4.89
C MET A 46 -0.04 -0.49 6.29
N ALA A 47 -0.41 0.35 7.27
CA ALA A 47 -0.01 0.17 8.66
C ALA A 47 -0.55 -1.15 9.24
N ALA A 48 -1.82 -1.49 8.98
CA ALA A 48 -2.37 -2.78 9.39
C ALA A 48 -1.70 -3.97 8.68
N LEU A 49 -1.23 -3.81 7.44
CA LEU A 49 -0.45 -4.82 6.72
C LEU A 49 0.99 -4.94 7.25
N GLU A 50 1.56 -3.88 7.81
CA GLU A 50 2.84 -3.87 8.51
C GLU A 50 2.73 -4.56 9.87
N ASP A 51 1.69 -4.26 10.66
CA ASP A 51 1.36 -4.97 11.91
C ASP A 51 1.11 -6.48 11.67
N ASP A 52 0.43 -6.83 10.57
CA ASP A 52 0.22 -8.22 10.13
C ASP A 52 1.49 -8.87 9.53
N GLY A 53 2.60 -8.13 9.36
CA GLY A 53 3.90 -8.64 8.88
C GLY A 53 4.06 -8.81 7.36
N TYR A 54 3.14 -8.27 6.55
CA TYR A 54 3.21 -8.31 5.07
C TYR A 54 4.04 -7.17 4.47
N LEU A 55 4.12 -6.03 5.16
CA LEU A 55 4.89 -4.84 4.76
C LEU A 55 5.90 -4.46 5.84
N ILE A 56 6.87 -3.62 5.48
CA ILE A 56 7.79 -2.98 6.42
C ILE A 56 8.09 -1.56 5.93
N GLN A 57 8.00 -0.57 6.80
CA GLN A 57 8.41 0.79 6.51
C GLN A 57 9.90 0.95 6.87
N PRO A 58 10.83 1.11 5.90
CA PRO A 58 12.26 1.19 6.21
C PRO A 58 12.62 2.43 7.05
N HIS A 59 11.90 3.54 6.84
CA HIS A 59 11.98 4.76 7.63
C HIS A 59 10.58 5.39 7.77
N THR A 60 10.30 6.05 8.90
CA THR A 60 9.01 6.67 9.24
C THR A 60 8.50 7.71 8.21
N SER A 61 9.39 8.19 7.35
CA SER A 61 9.14 9.19 6.30
C SER A 61 9.14 8.62 4.87
N ALA A 62 9.37 7.32 4.67
CA ALA A 62 9.62 6.73 3.34
C ALA A 62 8.37 6.58 2.44
N GLY A 63 7.16 6.80 2.98
CA GLY A 63 5.89 6.52 2.31
C GLY A 63 5.06 5.47 3.03
#